data_AF-A0A496S0R0-F1
#
_entry.id   AF-A0A496S0R0-F1
#
_cell.length_a   1.000
_cell.length_b   1.000
_cell.length_c   1.000
_cell.angle_alpha   90.00
_cell.angle_beta   90.00
_cell.angle_gamma   90.00
#
_symmetry.space_group_name_H-M   'P 1'
#
loop_
_entity.id
_entity.type
_entity.pdbx_description
1 polymer ?
#
loop_
_entity_poly.entity_id
_entity_poly.type
_entity_poly.pdbx_seq_one_letter_code
_entity_poly.pdbx_strand_id
1 'polypeptide(L)'
;MGANYFRVVEDLTKKKKKERIAYNFHYTLACIIKDICVKIRENYKLNKVVLSGGVFQNRLLLNLATRLLKKVDFAVYTHRRFSCSDASISIGQVVAASRRI
;
A
#
# COMPACT_ATOMS: atom_id res chain seq x y z
N MET A 1 -16.78 7.14 -7.40
CA MET A 1 -16.32 8.53 -7.20
C MET A 1 -14.85 8.49 -6.84
N GLY A 2 -13.96 8.73 -7.80
CA GLY A 2 -12.51 8.53 -7.64
C GLY A 2 -11.94 9.51 -6.61
N ALA A 3 -11.07 9.03 -5.72
CA ALA A 3 -10.40 9.89 -4.76
C ALA A 3 -9.62 11.00 -5.51
N ASN A 4 -9.83 12.26 -5.13
CA ASN A 4 -9.06 13.38 -5.66
C ASN A 4 -7.63 13.30 -5.11
N TYR A 5 -6.72 12.76 -5.91
CA TYR A 5 -5.31 12.58 -5.55
C TYR A 5 -4.48 13.87 -5.63
N PHE A 6 -5.03 14.94 -6.20
CA PHE A 6 -4.35 16.24 -6.33
C PHE A 6 -4.36 17.06 -5.03
N ARG A 7 -4.95 16.53 -3.96
CA ARG A 7 -5.08 17.21 -2.66
C ARG A 7 -3.73 17.67 -2.08
N VAL A 8 -2.66 16.92 -2.33
CA VAL A 8 -1.30 17.28 -1.91
C VAL A 8 -0.81 18.53 -2.65
N VAL A 9 -1.09 18.62 -3.96
CA VAL A 9 -0.73 19.78 -4.80
C VAL A 9 -1.52 21.00 -4.35
N GLU A 10 -2.80 20.84 -4.05
CA GLU A 10 -3.62 21.94 -3.50
C GLU A 10 -3.13 22.42 -2.13
N ASP A 11 -2.70 21.51 -1.25
CA ASP A 11 -2.19 21.90 0.06
C ASP A 11 -0.85 22.64 -0.04
N LEU A 12 -0.02 22.30 -1.04
CA LEU A 12 1.21 23.01 -1.37
C LEU A 12 0.93 24.43 -1.87
N THR A 13 0.00 24.60 -2.82
CA THR A 13 -0.35 25.94 -3.34
C THR A 13 -0.99 26.82 -2.27
N LYS A 14 -1.78 26.23 -1.36
CA LYS A 14 -2.43 26.93 -0.23
C LYS A 14 -1.51 27.13 0.99
N LYS A 15 -0.19 26.88 0.86
CA LYS A 15 0.83 27.02 1.91
C LYS A 15 0.40 26.43 3.26
N LYS A 16 -0.20 25.24 3.24
CA LYS A 16 -0.59 24.54 4.48
C LYS A 16 0.64 24.15 5.28
N LYS A 17 0.44 23.86 6.57
CA LYS A 17 1.48 23.35 7.47
C LYS A 17 2.13 22.08 6.89
N LYS A 18 3.46 21.97 6.95
CA LYS A 18 4.23 20.89 6.32
C LYS A 18 3.81 19.51 6.83
N GLU A 19 3.47 19.40 8.11
CA GLU A 19 3.02 18.17 8.77
C GLU A 19 1.71 17.66 8.14
N ARG A 20 0.81 18.58 7.79
CA ARG A 20 -0.47 18.26 7.13
C ARG A 20 -0.24 17.78 5.70
N ILE A 21 0.65 18.44 4.96
CA ILE A 21 1.00 18.05 3.58
C ILE A 21 1.62 16.65 3.60
N ALA A 22 2.57 16.39 4.50
CA ALA A 22 3.21 15.09 4.65
C ALA A 22 2.19 13.99 4.97
N TYR A 23 1.29 14.21 5.93
CA TYR A 23 0.23 13.23 6.23
C TYR A 23 -0.67 12.98 5.03
N ASN A 24 -1.14 14.04 4.37
CA ASN A 24 -2.04 13.92 3.22
C ASN A 24 -1.38 13.23 2.03
N PHE A 25 -0.07 13.35 1.86
CA PHE A 25 0.67 12.57 0.89
C PHE A 25 0.58 11.06 1.17
N HIS A 26 0.88 10.64 2.39
CA HIS A 26 0.79 9.22 2.78
C HIS A 26 -0.65 8.69 2.69
N TYR A 27 -1.63 9.50 3.10
CA TYR A 27 -3.05 9.14 3.00
C TYR A 27 -3.51 9.01 1.55
N THR A 28 -3.07 9.90 0.68
CA THR A 28 -3.39 9.86 -0.75
C THR A 28 -2.84 8.59 -1.39
N LEU A 29 -1.57 8.24 -1.12
CA LEU A 29 -0.99 6.98 -1.59
C LEU A 29 -1.77 5.75 -1.08
N ALA A 30 -2.17 5.74 0.19
CA ALA A 30 -2.98 4.66 0.74
C ALA A 30 -4.35 4.53 0.06
N CYS A 31 -4.99 5.65 -0.30
CA CYS A 31 -6.23 5.65 -1.09
C CYS A 31 -6.02 5.08 -2.49
N ILE A 32 -4.93 5.51 -3.19
CA ILE A 32 -4.58 5.00 -4.52
C ILE A 32 -4.39 3.48 -4.48
N ILE A 33 -3.61 2.97 -3.52
CA ILE A 33 -3.39 1.53 -3.33
C ILE A 33 -4.73 0.80 -3.18
N LYS A 34 -5.61 1.30 -2.29
CA LYS A 34 -6.94 0.71 -2.06
C LYS A 34 -7.80 0.73 -3.34
N ASP A 35 -7.85 1.85 -4.05
CA ASP A 35 -8.66 1.98 -5.27
C ASP A 35 -8.16 1.05 -6.38
N ILE A 36 -6.84 0.88 -6.53
CA ILE A 36 -6.25 -0.07 -7.48
C ILE A 36 -6.60 -1.51 -7.08
N CYS A 37 -6.44 -1.89 -5.80
CA CYS A 37 -6.79 -3.23 -5.34
C CYS A 37 -8.27 -3.55 -5.57
N VAL A 38 -9.19 -2.61 -5.30
CA VAL A 38 -10.63 -2.79 -5.56
C VAL A 38 -10.89 -3.04 -7.04
N LYS A 39 -10.30 -2.24 -7.93
CA LYS A 39 -10.43 -2.45 -9.39
C LYS A 39 -9.90 -3.81 -9.83
N ILE A 40 -8.76 -4.25 -9.30
CA ILE A 40 -8.22 -5.59 -9.58
C ILE A 40 -9.19 -6.67 -9.09
N ARG A 41 -9.77 -6.52 -7.89
CA ARG A 41 -10.75 -7.48 -7.35
C ARG A 41 -12.00 -7.57 -8.22
N GLU A 42 -12.51 -6.45 -8.73
CA GLU A 42 -13.70 -6.45 -9.59
C GLU A 42 -13.48 -7.32 -10.84
N ASN A 43 -12.28 -7.24 -11.43
CA ASN A 43 -11.90 -7.95 -12.66
C ASN A 43 -11.51 -9.41 -12.42
N TYR A 44 -10.78 -9.71 -11.34
CA TYR A 44 -10.15 -11.03 -11.13
C TYR A 44 -10.69 -11.80 -9.92
N LYS A 45 -11.65 -11.24 -9.19
CA LYS A 45 -12.27 -11.82 -7.97
C LYS A 45 -11.27 -12.17 -6.85
N LEU A 46 -10.13 -11.49 -6.80
CA LEU A 46 -9.10 -11.66 -5.77
C LEU A 46 -9.44 -10.88 -4.50
N ASN A 47 -9.30 -11.50 -3.33
CA ASN A 47 -9.56 -10.83 -2.04
C ASN A 47 -8.37 -10.82 -1.06
N LYS A 48 -7.23 -11.39 -1.44
CA LYS A 48 -6.00 -11.39 -0.64
C LYS A 48 -5.03 -10.35 -1.19
N VAL A 49 -4.51 -9.48 -0.32
CA VAL A 49 -3.52 -8.46 -0.69
C VAL A 49 -2.29 -8.63 0.21
N VAL A 50 -1.11 -8.66 -0.41
CA VAL A 50 0.17 -8.68 0.31
C VAL A 50 0.85 -7.32 0.13
N LEU A 51 1.17 -6.64 1.23
CA LEU A 51 1.94 -5.41 1.24
C LEU A 51 3.41 -5.74 1.54
N SER A 52 4.27 -5.61 0.52
CA SER A 52 5.70 -5.95 0.53
C SER A 52 6.49 -4.89 -0.26
N GLY A 53 7.81 -4.87 -0.12
CA GLY A 53 8.69 -3.85 -0.69
C GLY A 53 9.14 -2.84 0.37
N GLY A 54 10.36 -2.30 0.23
CA GLY A 54 10.97 -1.41 1.23
C GLY A 54 10.14 -0.16 1.58
N VAL A 55 9.31 0.32 0.65
CA VAL A 55 8.40 1.46 0.88
C VAL A 55 7.43 1.21 2.05
N PHE A 56 7.04 -0.04 2.31
CA PHE A 56 6.15 -0.39 3.43
C PHE A 56 6.86 -0.50 4.79
N GLN A 57 8.18 -0.26 4.86
CA GLN A 57 8.85 0.02 6.13
C GLN A 57 8.36 1.35 6.75
N ASN A 58 7.80 2.24 5.93
CA ASN A 58 7.08 3.41 6.41
C ASN A 58 5.81 2.98 7.16
N ARG A 59 5.88 2.98 8.50
CA ARG A 59 4.78 2.55 9.38
C ARG A 59 3.49 3.34 9.14
N LEU A 60 3.58 4.63 8.84
CA LEU A 60 2.40 5.45 8.56
C LEU A 60 1.68 4.97 7.30
N LEU A 61 2.40 4.79 6.19
CA LEU A 61 1.82 4.29 4.95
C LEU A 61 1.27 2.88 5.12
N LEU A 62 2.03 1.96 5.74
CA LEU A 62 1.60 0.59 5.97
C LEU A 62 0.30 0.53 6.78
N ASN A 63 0.20 1.31 7.86
CA ASN A 63 -1.00 1.34 8.70
C ASN A 63 -2.20 1.95 7.95
N LEU A 64 -1.99 3.05 7.22
CA LEU A 64 -3.06 3.69 6.44
C LEU A 64 -3.57 2.76 5.34
N ALA A 65 -2.69 2.16 4.55
CA ALA A 65 -3.06 1.23 3.48
C ALA A 65 -3.76 -0.01 4.05
N THR A 66 -3.21 -0.64 5.09
CA THR A 66 -3.81 -1.81 5.75
C THR A 66 -5.22 -1.49 6.25
N ARG A 67 -5.40 -0.35 6.92
CA ARG A 67 -6.71 0.06 7.45
C ARG A 67 -7.72 0.29 6.33
N LEU A 68 -7.34 1.00 5.26
CA LEU A 68 -8.24 1.29 4.15
C LEU A 68 -8.63 0.03 3.37
N LEU A 69 -7.69 -0.89 3.15
CA LEU A 69 -7.95 -2.17 2.50
C LEU A 69 -8.87 -3.07 3.34
N LYS A 70 -8.61 -3.17 4.65
CA LYS A 70 -9.48 -3.94 5.56
C LYS A 70 -10.90 -3.37 5.65
N LYS A 71 -11.06 -2.04 5.55
CA LYS A 71 -12.38 -1.38 5.51
C LYS A 71 -13.24 -1.75 4.31
N VAL A 72 -12.63 -2.30 3.25
CA VAL A 72 -13.33 -2.81 2.07
C VAL A 72 -13.14 -4.32 1.94
N ASP A 73 -12.97 -5.00 3.08
CA ASP A 73 -13.00 -6.46 3.26
C ASP A 73 -11.88 -7.26 2.58
N PHE A 74 -10.73 -6.63 2.29
CA PHE A 74 -9.53 -7.38 1.89
C PHE A 74 -8.90 -8.11 3.08
N ALA A 75 -8.47 -9.34 2.84
CA ALA A 75 -7.51 -10.03 3.71
C ALA A 75 -6.10 -9.49 3.42
N VAL A 76 -5.58 -8.66 4.34
CA VAL A 76 -4.28 -7.97 4.17
C VAL A 76 -3.18 -8.70 4.94
N TYR A 77 -2.08 -8.98 4.24
CA TYR A 77 -0.89 -9.63 4.78
C TYR A 77 0.33 -8.72 4.59
N THR A 78 1.28 -8.78 5.52
CA THR A 78 2.59 -8.14 5.40
C THR A 78 3.64 -8.98 6.10
N HIS A 79 4.91 -8.60 5.95
CA HIS A 79 6.02 -9.31 6.56
C HIS A 79 5.97 -9.19 8.09
N ARG A 80 6.26 -10.31 8.79
CA ARG A 80 6.35 -10.37 10.26
C ARG A 80 7.71 -10.84 10.77
N ARG A 81 8.31 -11.80 10.09
CA ARG A 81 9.59 -12.44 10.50
C ARG A 81 10.79 -11.96 9.68
N PHE A 82 10.55 -11.55 8.44
CA PHE A 82 11.58 -11.11 7.51
C PHE A 82 11.38 -9.64 7.14
N SER A 83 12.40 -9.02 6.54
CA SER A 83 12.24 -7.65 6.05
C SER A 83 11.33 -7.64 4.83
N CYS A 84 10.52 -6.59 4.67
CA CYS A 84 9.82 -6.34 3.41
C CYS A 84 10.74 -5.73 2.33
N SER A 85 12.01 -5.48 2.63
CA SER A 85 13.02 -4.95 1.70
C SER A 85 13.81 -6.05 0.98
N ASP A 86 14.73 -5.60 0.11
CA ASP A 86 15.58 -6.47 -0.70
C ASP A 86 16.52 -7.37 0.12
N ALA A 87 16.75 -7.03 1.40
CA ALA A 87 17.46 -7.89 2.34
C ALA A 87 16.82 -9.29 2.50
N SER A 88 15.57 -9.47 2.09
CA SER A 88 14.86 -10.75 2.14
C SER A 88 14.30 -11.19 0.78
N ILE A 89 14.74 -10.59 -0.33
CA ILE A 89 14.22 -10.92 -1.67
C ILE A 89 14.56 -12.35 -2.10
N SER A 90 15.73 -12.86 -1.71
CA SER A 90 16.20 -14.21 -2.02
C SER A 90 15.26 -15.29 -1.49
N ILE A 91 14.60 -15.04 -0.35
CA ILE A 91 13.60 -15.95 0.23
C ILE A 91 12.41 -16.10 -0.73
N GLY A 92 11.91 -14.98 -1.26
CA GLY A 92 10.83 -14.99 -2.25
C GLY A 92 11.22 -15.71 -3.54
N GLN A 93 12.47 -15.52 -3.99
CA GLN A 93 13.00 -16.17 -5.19
C GLN A 93 13.07 -17.69 -5.03
N VAL A 94 13.61 -18.19 -3.92
CA VAL A 94 13.72 -19.64 -3.65
C VAL A 94 12.33 -20.29 -3.61
N VAL A 95 11.36 -19.69 -2.91
CA VAL A 95 9.98 -20.20 -2.84
C VAL A 95 9.30 -20.18 -4.21
N ALA A 96 9.49 -19.11 -4.99
CA ALA A 96 8.91 -19.01 -6.32
C ALA A 96 9.51 -20.06 -7.29
N ALA A 97 10.82 -20.29 -7.23
CA ALA A 97 11.49 -21.32 -8.03
C ALA A 97 11.02 -22.73 -7.63
N SER A 98 10.90 -23.00 -6.32
CA SER A 98 10.48 -24.31 -5.80
C SER A 98 9.03 -24.66 -6.14
N ARG A 99 8.18 -23.70 -6.52
CA ARG A 99 6.80 -23.92 -6.96
C ARG A 99 6.65 -24.11 -8.48
N ARG A 100 7.74 -23.95 -9.24
CA ARG A 100 7.77 -24.13 -10.70
C ARG A 100 8.30 -25.51 -11.11
N ILE A 101 8.71 -26.31 -10.14
CA ILE A 101 9.13 -27.71 -10.25
C ILE A 101 7.98 -28.55 -9.71
#